data_AF-A0A4C1WV72-F1
#
_entry.id   AF-A0A4C1WV72-F1
#
_cell.length_a   1.000
_cell.length_b   1.000
_cell.length_c   1.000
_cell.angle_alpha   90.00
_cell.angle_beta   90.00
_cell.angle_gamma   90.00
#
_symmetry.space_group_name_H-M   'P 1'
#
loop_
_entity.id
_entity.type
_entity.pdbx_description
1 polymer ?
#
loop_
_entity_poly.entity_id
_entity_poly.type
_entity_poly.pdbx_seq_one_letter_code
_entity_poly.pdbx_strand_id
1 'polypeptide(L)'
;MKWVALKLSYIETLQCLNSDHRPVLIRLGSLIRDYPPPRKTITSWKKVPAALEETDTPVLNNITDDIVSTDDIDNAIGSLTSHIMTVVENSFRKVPAKSDRRELPRDVSELIMDKNAALCRAGKYPTCENRSRARALQRKVKARMKKVRNDNWSDLMAEISPSYKAYWGLAKALKTEEAVPTP
;
A
#
# COMPACT_ATOMS: atom_id res chain seq x y z
N MET A 1 -0.10 -22.19 -5.55
CA MET A 1 -0.52 -21.18 -6.56
C MET A 1 -2.04 -21.26 -6.69
N LYS A 2 -2.80 -20.16 -6.50
CA LYS A 2 -4.26 -20.17 -6.69
C LYS A 2 -4.57 -19.95 -8.17
N TRP A 3 -5.34 -20.85 -8.78
CA TRP A 3 -5.83 -20.71 -10.15
C TRP A 3 -6.68 -19.44 -10.26
N VAL A 4 -6.24 -18.47 -11.05
CA VAL A 4 -7.03 -17.26 -11.33
C VAL A 4 -7.93 -17.56 -12.52
N ALA A 5 -9.23 -17.71 -12.26
CA ALA A 5 -10.23 -17.87 -13.31
C ALA A 5 -10.53 -16.50 -13.95
N LEU A 6 -10.07 -16.31 -15.20
CA LEU A 6 -10.36 -15.12 -16.00
C LEU A 6 -11.50 -15.41 -16.97
N LYS A 7 -12.50 -14.52 -17.04
CA LYS A 7 -13.57 -14.61 -18.03
C LYS A 7 -13.19 -13.81 -19.26
N LEU A 8 -13.17 -14.46 -20.41
CA LEU A 8 -13.03 -13.78 -21.69
C LEU A 8 -14.29 -12.95 -21.97
N SER A 9 -14.14 -11.62 -22.05
CA SER A 9 -15.27 -10.69 -22.18
C SER A 9 -15.44 -10.14 -23.59
N TYR A 10 -14.35 -10.04 -24.36
CA TYR A 10 -14.37 -9.43 -25.68
C TYR A 10 -13.14 -9.85 -26.49
N ILE A 11 -13.31 -10.15 -27.78
CA ILE A 11 -12.23 -10.31 -28.75
C ILE A 11 -12.57 -9.46 -29.97
N GLU A 12 -11.63 -8.63 -30.41
CA GLU A 12 -11.79 -7.84 -31.64
C GLU A 12 -10.49 -7.86 -32.44
N THR A 13 -10.61 -8.05 -33.76
CA THR A 13 -9.48 -7.94 -34.67
C THR A 13 -9.35 -6.49 -35.13
N LEU A 14 -8.21 -5.86 -34.87
CA LEU A 14 -7.93 -4.52 -35.33
C LEU A 14 -7.43 -4.56 -36.78
N GLN A 15 -8.01 -3.73 -37.65
CA GLN A 15 -7.51 -3.55 -39.00
C GLN A 15 -6.39 -2.51 -38.98
N CYS A 16 -5.15 -2.97 -39.14
CA CYS A 16 -4.01 -2.10 -39.39
C CYS A 16 -3.71 -2.13 -40.89
N LEU A 17 -3.75 -0.98 -41.55
CA LEU A 17 -3.67 -0.89 -43.02
C LEU A 17 -2.28 -1.26 -43.60
N ASN A 18 -1.25 -1.34 -42.76
CA ASN A 18 0.15 -1.46 -43.20
C ASN A 18 0.86 -2.74 -42.72
N SER A 19 0.13 -3.74 -42.22
CA SER A 19 0.70 -5.02 -41.79
C SER A 19 -0.11 -6.18 -42.35
N ASP A 20 0.58 -7.20 -42.84
CA ASP A 20 -0.03 -8.46 -43.30
C ASP A 20 -0.56 -9.31 -42.14
N HIS A 21 -0.29 -8.90 -40.89
CA HIS A 21 -0.83 -9.52 -39.68
C HIS A 21 -1.98 -8.67 -39.10
N ARG A 22 -3.08 -9.33 -38.72
CA ARG A 22 -4.24 -8.68 -38.07
C ARG A 22 -4.08 -8.76 -36.54
N PRO A 23 -3.75 -7.66 -35.84
CA PRO A 23 -3.68 -7.68 -34.39
C PRO A 23 -5.04 -8.01 -33.76
N VAL A 24 -5.03 -8.81 -32.69
CA VAL A 24 -6.23 -9.22 -31.95
C VAL A 24 -6.22 -8.59 -30.56
N LEU A 25 -7.24 -7.78 -30.26
CA LEU A 25 -7.51 -7.24 -28.93
C LEU A 25 -8.34 -8.25 -28.14
N ILE A 26 -7.85 -8.68 -26.98
CA ILE A 26 -8.54 -9.59 -26.08
C ILE A 26 -8.78 -8.88 -24.75
N ARG A 27 -10.04 -8.75 -24.32
CA ARG A 27 -10.41 -8.20 -23.01
C ARG A 27 -10.79 -9.32 -22.06
N LEU A 28 -9.95 -9.56 -21.06
CA LEU A 28 -10.23 -10.48 -19.96
C LEU A 28 -10.82 -9.71 -18.78
N GLY A 29 -11.93 -10.19 -18.24
CA GLY A 29 -12.57 -9.66 -17.03
C GLY A 29 -12.38 -10.60 -15.85
N SER A 30 -12.35 -10.04 -14.63
CA SER A 30 -12.42 -10.82 -13.39
C SER A 30 -13.82 -11.46 -13.27
N LEU A 31 -13.88 -12.77 -13.07
CA LEU A 31 -15.15 -13.48 -12.82
C LEU A 31 -15.72 -13.16 -11.43
N ILE A 32 -14.86 -12.65 -10.55
CA ILE A 32 -15.17 -12.31 -9.17
C ILE A 32 -15.66 -10.86 -9.13
N ARG A 33 -16.99 -10.67 -9.05
CA ARG A 33 -17.65 -9.41 -8.66
C ARG A 33 -17.68 -9.28 -7.13
N ASP A 34 -16.64 -9.74 -6.45
CA ASP A 34 -16.59 -9.71 -5.00
C ASP A 34 -15.89 -8.43 -4.58
N TYR A 35 -16.59 -7.67 -3.74
CA TYR A 35 -16.01 -6.61 -2.94
C TYR A 35 -14.60 -7.05 -2.49
N PRO A 36 -13.56 -6.23 -2.70
CA PRO A 36 -12.24 -6.58 -2.20
C PRO A 36 -12.38 -6.85 -0.70
N PRO A 37 -11.90 -8.01 -0.20
CA PRO A 37 -12.08 -8.36 1.19
C PRO A 37 -11.58 -7.18 2.05
N PRO A 38 -12.38 -6.73 3.04
CA PRO A 38 -12.09 -5.51 3.80
C PRO A 38 -10.75 -5.58 4.56
N ARG A 39 -10.17 -6.77 4.64
CA ARG A 39 -8.88 -7.05 5.27
C ARG A 39 -8.02 -7.83 4.29
N LYS A 40 -6.82 -7.32 4.01
CA LYS A 40 -5.80 -8.04 3.26
C LYS A 40 -4.91 -8.77 4.26
N THR A 41 -4.70 -10.06 4.04
CA THR A 41 -3.72 -10.85 4.80
C THR A 41 -2.39 -10.71 4.10
N ILE A 42 -1.43 -10.05 4.75
CA ILE A 42 -0.07 -9.91 4.23
C ILE A 42 0.84 -10.78 5.08
N THR A 43 1.57 -11.69 4.45
CA THR A 43 2.62 -12.49 5.10
C THR A 43 3.81 -11.59 5.38
N SER A 44 4.22 -11.51 6.65
CA SER A 44 5.42 -10.79 7.04
C SER A 44 6.63 -11.70 6.90
N TRP A 45 7.29 -11.70 5.74
CA TRP A 45 8.50 -12.52 5.49
C TRP A 45 9.62 -12.32 6.51
N LYS A 46 9.72 -11.14 7.14
CA LYS A 46 10.70 -10.88 8.22
C LYS A 46 10.40 -11.63 9.52
N LYS A 47 9.15 -12.05 9.73
CA LYS A 47 8.70 -12.78 10.93
C LYS A 47 8.75 -14.30 10.74
N VAL A 48 8.82 -14.75 9.49
CA VAL A 48 8.88 -16.17 9.14
C VAL A 48 10.07 -16.88 9.80
N PRO A 49 11.30 -16.33 9.83
CA PRO A 49 12.42 -16.98 10.51
C PRO A 49 12.19 -17.12 12.02
N ALA A 50 11.66 -16.09 12.68
CA ALA A 50 11.40 -16.14 14.12
C ALA A 50 10.27 -17.12 14.47
N ALA A 51 9.22 -17.18 13.63
CA ALA A 51 8.13 -18.14 13.79
C ALA A 51 8.59 -19.59 13.53
N LEU A 52 9.55 -19.78 12.62
CA LEU A 52 10.16 -21.08 12.33
C LEU A 52 10.91 -21.59 13.57
N GLU A 53 11.86 -20.80 14.09
CA GLU A 53 12.67 -21.14 15.28
C GLU A 53 11.81 -21.43 16.53
N GLU A 54 10.69 -20.73 16.70
CA GLU A 54 9.76 -20.94 17.82
C GLU A 54 8.95 -22.26 17.66
N THR A 55 8.72 -22.72 16.44
CA THR A 55 7.93 -23.92 16.13
C THR A 55 8.75 -25.16 15.81
N ASP A 56 10.06 -25.03 15.61
CA ASP A 56 10.96 -26.12 15.21
C ASP A 56 11.18 -27.17 16.32
N THR A 57 10.85 -26.86 17.58
CA THR A 57 11.25 -27.68 18.74
C THR A 57 10.47 -28.99 18.95
N PRO A 58 9.15 -29.11 18.66
CA PRO A 58 8.46 -30.38 18.82
C PRO A 58 8.04 -31.09 17.53
N VAL A 59 7.96 -30.41 16.38
CA VAL A 59 7.33 -30.99 15.16
C VAL A 59 8.33 -31.75 14.27
N LEU A 60 9.56 -31.25 14.14
CA LEU A 60 10.62 -31.92 13.36
C LEU A 60 11.17 -33.17 14.05
N ASN A 61 11.05 -33.27 15.38
CA ASN A 61 11.49 -34.44 16.16
C ASN A 61 10.59 -35.68 15.99
N ASN A 62 9.42 -35.54 15.34
CA ASN A 62 8.54 -36.68 15.02
C ASN A 62 8.80 -37.26 13.62
N ILE A 63 9.73 -36.67 12.84
CA ILE A 63 10.15 -37.25 11.58
C ILE A 63 11.14 -38.36 11.91
N THR A 64 10.70 -39.60 11.77
CA THR A 64 11.57 -40.77 11.88
C THR A 64 12.69 -40.70 10.84
N ASP A 65 13.94 -40.82 11.28
CA ASP A 65 15.13 -40.81 10.42
C ASP A 65 15.20 -42.05 9.49
N ASP A 66 14.39 -43.06 9.76
CA ASP A 66 14.34 -44.31 9.01
C ASP A 66 13.21 -44.26 7.96
N ILE A 67 13.55 -43.84 6.74
CA ILE A 67 12.63 -43.81 5.59
C ILE A 67 12.68 -45.17 4.90
N VAL A 68 11.88 -46.12 5.39
CA VAL A 68 11.87 -47.50 4.87
C VAL A 68 10.81 -47.67 3.78
N SER A 69 9.65 -47.00 3.91
CA SER A 69 8.50 -47.14 3.01
C SER A 69 8.21 -45.88 2.20
N THR A 70 7.50 -46.06 1.07
CA THR A 70 6.90 -44.96 0.31
C THR A 70 5.85 -44.20 1.12
N ASP A 71 5.11 -44.90 2.00
CA ASP A 71 4.15 -44.25 2.89
C ASP A 71 4.84 -43.32 3.90
N ASP A 72 6.07 -43.65 4.31
CA ASP A 72 6.87 -42.81 5.21
C ASP A 72 7.31 -41.51 4.51
N ILE A 73 7.58 -41.59 3.20
CA ILE A 73 7.89 -40.42 2.36
C ILE A 73 6.67 -39.49 2.28
N ASP A 74 5.49 -40.05 1.96
CA ASP A 74 4.26 -39.26 1.83
C ASP A 74 3.87 -38.63 3.17
N ASN A 75 4.04 -39.35 4.28
CA ASN A 75 3.83 -38.84 5.63
C ASN A 75 4.81 -37.71 5.99
N ALA A 76 6.09 -37.85 5.65
CA ALA A 76 7.10 -36.81 5.89
C ALA A 76 6.81 -35.54 5.07
N ILE A 77 6.42 -35.69 3.79
CA ILE A 77 5.99 -34.58 2.93
C ILE A 77 4.75 -33.89 3.53
N GLY A 78 3.77 -34.66 3.98
CA GLY A 78 2.56 -34.15 4.61
C GLY A 78 2.84 -33.38 5.90
N SER A 79 3.73 -33.90 6.74
CA SER A 79 4.16 -33.27 7.99
C SER A 79 4.88 -31.95 7.74
N LEU A 80 5.87 -31.95 6.84
CA LEU A 80 6.62 -30.75 6.47
C LEU A 80 5.72 -29.68 5.84
N THR A 81 4.80 -30.09 4.95
CA THR A 81 3.84 -29.18 4.31
C THR A 81 2.93 -28.52 5.34
N SER A 82 2.41 -29.31 6.28
CA SER A 82 1.53 -28.82 7.35
C SER A 82 2.28 -27.84 8.26
N HIS A 83 3.53 -28.14 8.58
CA HIS A 83 4.39 -27.27 9.38
C HIS A 83 4.64 -25.92 8.68
N ILE A 84 5.07 -25.92 7.41
CA ILE A 84 5.29 -24.70 6.62
C ILE A 84 3.99 -23.88 6.52
N MET A 85 2.85 -24.54 6.30
CA MET A 85 1.56 -23.86 6.25
C MET A 85 1.25 -23.15 7.57
N THR A 86 1.52 -23.81 8.70
CA THR A 86 1.33 -23.25 10.05
C THR A 86 2.26 -22.06 10.33
N VAL A 87 3.54 -22.17 9.98
CA VAL A 87 4.52 -21.07 10.15
C VAL A 87 4.12 -19.84 9.32
N VAL A 88 3.68 -20.08 8.08
CA VAL A 88 3.21 -19.01 7.18
C VAL A 88 1.94 -18.37 7.73
N GLU A 89 1.01 -19.16 8.27
CA GLU A 89 -0.21 -18.67 8.91
C GLU A 89 0.07 -17.82 10.16
N ASN A 90 0.97 -18.27 11.03
CA ASN A 90 1.42 -17.53 12.21
C ASN A 90 2.13 -16.21 11.84
N SER A 91 2.73 -16.16 10.65
CA SER A 91 3.39 -14.96 10.10
C SER A 91 2.44 -13.98 9.42
N PHE A 92 1.14 -14.27 9.39
CA PHE A 92 0.15 -13.37 8.80
C PHE A 92 -0.09 -12.13 9.66
N ARG A 93 -0.13 -10.98 8.99
CA ARG A 93 -0.64 -9.74 9.55
C ARG A 93 -1.92 -9.34 8.83
N LYS A 94 -2.99 -9.15 9.59
CA LYS A 94 -4.21 -8.50 9.08
C LYS A 94 -3.90 -7.02 8.89
N VAL A 95 -3.89 -6.59 7.62
CA VAL A 95 -3.74 -5.17 7.26
C VAL A 95 -5.10 -4.66 6.80
N PRO A 96 -5.60 -3.54 7.35
CA PRO A 96 -6.84 -2.96 6.87
C PRO A 96 -6.68 -2.61 5.39
N ALA A 97 -7.64 -3.02 4.56
CA ALA A 97 -7.56 -2.82 3.11
C ALA A 97 -7.55 -1.32 2.74
N LYS A 98 -8.08 -0.49 3.64
CA LYS A 98 -7.95 0.97 3.62
C LYS A 98 -6.97 1.34 4.72
N SER A 99 -5.80 1.86 4.36
CA SER A 99 -5.09 2.71 5.30
C SER A 99 -6.00 3.90 5.59
N ASP A 100 -6.06 4.37 6.84
CA ASP A 100 -6.66 5.67 7.23
C ASP A 100 -5.83 6.84 6.65
N ARG A 101 -5.51 6.77 5.36
CA ARG A 101 -5.02 7.89 4.59
C ARG A 101 -6.20 8.83 4.54
N ARG A 102 -6.19 9.82 5.43
CA ARG A 102 -7.01 11.02 5.32
C ARG A 102 -7.02 11.41 3.84
N GLU A 103 -8.18 11.29 3.22
CA GLU A 103 -8.32 11.57 1.81
C GLU A 103 -7.99 13.04 1.60
N LEU A 104 -7.08 13.30 0.66
CA LEU A 104 -6.78 14.68 0.31
C LEU A 104 -8.04 15.29 -0.31
N PRO A 105 -8.35 16.56 0.00
CA PRO A 105 -9.40 17.28 -0.70
C PRO A 105 -9.26 17.13 -2.21
N ARG A 106 -10.39 16.96 -2.91
CA ARG A 106 -10.43 16.66 -4.34
C ARG A 106 -9.65 17.68 -5.16
N ASP A 107 -9.76 18.96 -4.82
CA ASP A 107 -9.03 20.05 -5.47
C ASP A 107 -7.50 19.92 -5.34
N VAL A 108 -7.01 19.44 -4.19
CA VAL A 108 -5.58 19.21 -3.97
C VAL A 108 -5.09 18.01 -4.79
N SER A 109 -5.91 16.97 -4.88
CA SER A 109 -5.60 15.79 -5.68
C SER A 109 -5.53 16.12 -7.18
N GLU A 110 -6.49 16.89 -7.69
CA GLU A 110 -6.49 17.41 -9.07
C GLU A 110 -5.25 18.29 -9.34
N LEU A 111 -4.92 19.18 -8.40
CA LEU A 111 -3.73 20.04 -8.51
C LEU A 111 -2.40 19.24 -8.52
N ILE A 112 -2.33 18.14 -7.77
CA ILE A 112 -1.17 17.23 -7.79
C ILE A 112 -1.06 16.55 -9.16
N MET A 113 -2.18 16.11 -9.74
CA MET A 113 -2.23 15.50 -11.07
C MET A 113 -1.76 16.50 -12.13
N ASP A 114 -2.26 17.73 -12.11
CA ASP A 114 -1.82 18.80 -13.03
C ASP A 114 -0.34 19.12 -12.89
N LYS A 115 0.15 19.21 -11.65
CA LYS A 115 1.57 19.43 -11.36
C LYS A 115 2.42 18.29 -11.94
N ASN A 116 2.01 17.04 -11.76
CA ASN A 116 2.73 15.88 -12.30
C ASN A 116 2.71 15.88 -13.84
N ALA A 117 1.57 16.18 -14.47
CA ALA A 117 1.48 16.32 -15.92
C ALA A 117 2.39 17.43 -16.46
N ALA A 118 2.47 18.57 -15.77
CA ALA A 118 3.38 19.65 -16.12
C ALA A 118 4.86 19.28 -15.96
N LEU A 119 5.21 18.52 -14.92
CA LEU A 119 6.57 18.00 -14.73
C LEU A 119 6.96 17.04 -15.86
N CYS A 120 6.07 16.13 -16.24
CA CYS A 120 6.29 15.23 -17.38
C CYS A 120 6.50 16.03 -18.69
N ARG A 121 5.66 17.05 -18.95
CA ARG A 121 5.83 17.92 -20.14
C ARG A 121 7.15 18.69 -20.12
N ALA A 122 7.56 19.22 -18.97
CA ALA A 122 8.83 19.92 -18.84
C ALA A 122 10.04 19.00 -19.02
N GLY A 123 9.92 17.72 -18.66
CA GLY A 123 10.94 16.70 -18.94
C GLY A 123 11.01 16.34 -20.43
N LYS A 124 9.85 16.16 -21.08
CA LYS A 124 9.78 15.81 -22.52
C LYS A 124 10.19 16.96 -23.44
N TYR A 125 9.78 18.18 -23.10
CA TYR A 125 10.05 19.40 -23.86
C TYR A 125 10.58 20.49 -22.91
N PRO A 126 11.91 20.58 -22.73
CA PRO A 126 12.54 21.45 -21.73
C PRO A 126 12.52 22.96 -22.05
N THR A 127 11.36 23.51 -22.39
CA THR A 127 11.17 24.95 -22.67
C THR A 127 11.10 25.78 -21.39
N CYS A 128 11.39 27.08 -21.49
CA CYS A 128 11.28 28.02 -20.37
C CYS A 128 9.84 28.08 -19.82
N GLU A 129 8.84 28.06 -20.69
CA GLU A 129 7.43 28.08 -20.35
C GLU A 129 7.01 26.83 -19.58
N ASN A 130 7.38 25.64 -20.07
CA ASN A 130 7.04 24.37 -19.42
C ASN A 130 7.68 24.28 -18.02
N ARG A 131 8.94 24.71 -17.89
CA ARG A 131 9.63 24.79 -16.59
C ARG A 131 8.95 25.78 -15.65
N SER A 132 8.55 26.94 -16.16
CA SER A 132 7.84 27.96 -15.38
C SER A 132 6.49 27.43 -14.87
N ARG A 133 5.69 26.82 -15.76
CA ARG A 133 4.39 26.21 -15.43
C ARG A 133 4.51 25.12 -14.36
N ALA A 134 5.49 24.22 -14.50
CA ALA A 134 5.73 23.18 -13.50
C ALA A 134 6.10 23.76 -12.13
N ARG A 135 6.99 24.77 -12.09
CA ARG A 135 7.37 25.47 -10.84
C ARG A 135 6.19 26.21 -10.21
N ALA A 136 5.35 26.86 -11.02
CA ALA A 136 4.14 27.54 -10.55
C ALA A 136 3.16 26.56 -9.89
N LEU A 137 2.88 25.42 -10.55
CA LEU A 137 2.02 24.38 -10.00
C LEU A 137 2.62 23.75 -8.73
N GLN A 138 3.93 23.55 -8.67
CA GLN A 138 4.59 23.05 -7.47
C GLN A 138 4.41 24.00 -6.28
N ARG A 139 4.51 25.32 -6.49
CA ARG A 139 4.23 26.32 -5.45
C ARG A 139 2.76 26.31 -5.02
N LYS A 140 1.82 26.22 -5.97
CA LYS A 140 0.38 26.12 -5.66
C LYS A 140 0.06 24.89 -4.81
N VAL A 141 0.62 23.71 -5.15
CA VAL A 141 0.45 22.50 -4.34
C VAL A 141 0.98 22.70 -2.93
N LYS A 142 2.19 23.24 -2.76
CA LYS A 142 2.75 23.53 -1.43
C LYS A 142 1.87 24.47 -0.62
N ALA A 143 1.36 25.53 -1.23
CA ALA A 143 0.47 26.49 -0.57
C ALA A 143 -0.84 25.85 -0.12
N ARG A 144 -1.51 25.07 -1.00
CA ARG A 144 -2.75 24.37 -0.63
C ARG A 144 -2.51 23.32 0.44
N MET A 145 -1.41 22.56 0.37
CA MET A 145 -1.06 21.57 1.40
C MET A 145 -0.80 22.22 2.77
N LYS A 146 -0.19 23.41 2.78
CA LYS A 146 -0.05 24.20 4.02
C LYS A 146 -1.42 24.60 4.57
N LYS A 147 -2.32 25.06 3.71
CA LYS A 147 -3.69 25.42 4.12
C LYS A 147 -4.44 24.22 4.71
N VAL A 148 -4.47 23.07 4.02
CA VAL A 148 -5.11 21.84 4.51
C VAL A 148 -4.58 21.42 5.88
N ARG A 149 -3.26 21.56 6.09
CA ARG A 149 -2.66 21.26 7.40
C ARG A 149 -3.12 22.23 8.48
N ASN A 150 -3.19 23.52 8.16
CA ASN A 150 -3.67 24.54 9.08
C ASN A 150 -5.15 24.35 9.40
N ASP A 151 -5.99 24.13 8.39
CA ASP A 151 -7.43 23.88 8.56
C ASP A 151 -7.64 22.66 9.47
N ASN A 152 -6.95 21.55 9.18
CA ASN A 152 -7.00 20.36 10.04
C ASN A 152 -6.48 20.62 11.47
N TRP A 153 -5.51 21.51 11.65
CA TRP A 153 -5.05 21.89 12.98
C TRP A 153 -6.09 22.75 13.70
N SER A 154 -6.73 23.68 12.99
CA SER A 154 -7.84 24.49 13.51
C SER A 154 -9.03 23.63 13.92
N ASP A 155 -9.42 22.64 13.11
CA ASP A 155 -10.49 21.70 13.44
C ASP A 155 -10.15 20.90 14.71
N LEU A 156 -8.92 20.38 14.78
CA LEU A 156 -8.43 19.69 15.97
C LEU A 156 -8.47 20.60 17.21
N MET A 157 -8.07 21.86 17.09
CA MET A 157 -8.11 22.82 18.20
C MET A 157 -9.55 23.15 18.62
N ALA A 158 -10.51 23.14 17.70
CA ALA A 158 -11.93 23.34 18.01
C ALA A 158 -12.57 22.13 18.73
N GLU A 159 -12.09 20.92 18.44
CA GLU A 159 -12.57 19.67 19.07
C GLU A 159 -11.93 19.37 20.43
N ILE A 160 -10.75 19.96 20.72
CA ILE A 160 -10.07 19.76 22.00
C ILE A 160 -10.86 20.46 23.12
N SER A 161 -11.53 19.65 23.95
CA SER A 161 -12.10 20.10 25.22
C SER A 161 -11.00 20.43 26.23
N PRO A 162 -11.16 21.46 27.10
CA PRO A 162 -10.19 21.81 28.15
C PRO A 162 -9.84 20.67 29.13
N SER A 163 -10.64 19.61 29.20
CA SER A 163 -10.35 18.40 30.00
C SER A 163 -9.37 17.43 29.32
N TYR A 164 -8.98 17.69 28.07
CA TYR A 164 -8.14 16.80 27.29
C TYR A 164 -6.67 16.88 27.73
N LYS A 165 -6.08 15.73 28.08
CA LYS A 165 -4.72 15.64 28.65
C LYS A 165 -3.62 16.24 27.75
N ALA A 166 -3.81 16.25 26.43
CA ALA A 166 -2.85 16.85 25.49
C ALA A 166 -2.88 18.39 25.49
N TYR A 167 -3.99 19.02 25.92
CA TYR A 167 -4.11 20.48 26.04
C TYR A 167 -3.04 21.05 26.97
N TRP A 168 -2.84 20.42 28.13
CA TRP A 168 -1.84 20.84 29.10
C TRP A 168 -0.39 20.68 28.62
N GLY A 169 -0.12 19.67 27.79
CA GLY A 169 1.19 19.51 27.15
C GLY A 169 1.49 20.64 26.16
N LEU A 170 0.49 21.00 25.35
CA LEU A 170 0.59 22.08 24.37
C LEU A 170 0.77 23.46 25.02
N ALA A 171 -0.03 23.75 26.06
CA ALA A 171 0.04 25.01 26.80
C ALA A 171 1.41 25.23 27.48
N LYS A 172 2.06 24.15 27.93
CA LYS A 172 3.42 24.23 28.47
C LYS A 172 4.46 24.54 27.40
N ALA A 173 4.36 23.93 26.22
CA ALA A 173 5.31 24.15 25.13
C ALA A 173 5.27 25.59 24.59
N LEU A 174 4.07 26.17 24.46
CA LEU A 174 3.91 27.56 24.01
C LEU A 174 4.51 28.56 25.00
N LYS A 175 4.33 28.34 26.32
CA LYS A 175 4.91 29.20 27.36
C LYS A 175 6.44 29.18 27.39
N THR A 176 7.08 28.10 26.94
CA THR A 176 8.55 28.01 26.87
C THR A 176 9.14 28.66 25.64
N GLU A 177 8.39 28.77 24.54
CA GLU A 177 8.85 29.41 23.29
C GLU A 177 8.88 30.94 23.40
N GLU A 178 7.96 31.52 24.18
CA GLU A 178 7.90 32.97 24.47
C GLU A 178 8.99 33.45 25.45
N ALA A 179 9.69 32.52 26.11
CA ALA A 179 10.71 32.82 27.11
C ALA A 179 12.14 33.04 26.54
N VAL A 180 12.32 32.95 25.21
CA VAL A 180 13.62 33.27 24.59
C VAL A 180 13.71 34.79 24.44
N PRO A 181 14.56 35.49 25.21
CA PRO A 181 14.73 36.92 25.03
C PRO A 181 15.40 37.16 23.69
N THR A 182 14.81 38.02 22.87
CA THR A 182 15.47 38.49 21.65
C THR A 182 16.63 39.41 22.04
N PRO A 183 17.83 39.25 21.46
CA PRO A 183 18.99 40.09 21.78
C PRO A 183 18.80 41.57 21.38
#